data_AF-A0A919CE57-F1
#
_entry.id   AF-A0A919CE57-F1
#
_cell.length_a   1.000
_cell.length_b   1.000
_cell.length_c   1.000
_cell.angle_alpha   90.00
_cell.angle_beta   90.00
_cell.angle_gamma   90.00
#
_symmetry.space_group_name_H-M   'P 1'
#
loop_
_entity.id
_entity.type
_entity.pdbx_description
1 polymer ?
#
loop_
_entity_poly.entity_id
_entity_poly.type
_entity_poly.pdbx_seq_one_letter_code
_entity_poly.pdbx_strand_id
1 'polypeptide(L)'
;MANGVFHTGYSITIELTHPDLGHPDRPGLLDEITQPMDQRDRELLQCLQHHDTGRCQAEDDDRSPWMSIRRRTVNGQTTLVAAHLPVRTKATAEESDKHKAMKERIARAAHRHGLAAQTEARSPDGKIRPDVLVTGPAGRIDWEAQYTPITASTVRRRSQAAADHGITPLWVTNSDRAALIDRAPWAMVGDVPWQAIASRNSLLVRAGVRHLKRWKCSRFSERRCPTTGHDRQACGRAHALWELPALCIPQKHQTEIDELVAASADGTYVPMRIPAQNKPHTISRMWVPRRRP
;
A
#
# COMPACT_ATOMS: atom_id res chain seq x y z
N MET A 1 29.28 -6.20 -7.30
CA MET A 1 28.45 -7.42 -7.33
C MET A 1 28.41 -7.87 -8.77
N ALA A 2 28.85 -9.10 -9.06
CA ALA A 2 28.69 -9.70 -10.37
C ALA A 2 27.20 -9.62 -10.75
N ASN A 3 26.90 -9.10 -11.94
CA ASN A 3 25.54 -8.96 -12.43
C ASN A 3 25.10 -10.32 -12.99
N GLY A 4 24.97 -11.30 -12.09
CA GLY A 4 24.72 -12.68 -12.45
C GLY A 4 23.49 -13.26 -11.76
N VAL A 5 22.98 -14.34 -12.33
CA VAL A 5 21.85 -15.13 -11.83
C VAL A 5 22.15 -16.61 -11.95
N PHE A 6 21.57 -17.43 -11.08
CA PHE A 6 21.67 -18.88 -11.20
C PHE A 6 20.50 -19.42 -12.03
N HIS A 7 20.78 -20.24 -13.04
CA HIS A 7 19.79 -20.90 -13.86
C HIS A 7 19.46 -22.28 -13.29
N THR A 8 18.27 -22.45 -12.71
CA THR A 8 17.92 -23.67 -11.98
C THR A 8 17.81 -24.89 -12.89
N GLY A 9 17.20 -24.74 -14.07
CA GLY A 9 17.00 -25.85 -15.02
C GLY A 9 18.29 -26.39 -15.65
N TYR A 10 19.35 -25.58 -15.73
CA TYR A 10 20.65 -25.99 -16.28
C TYR A 10 21.73 -26.11 -15.21
N SER A 11 21.45 -25.65 -13.99
CA SER A 11 22.40 -25.56 -12.88
C SER A 11 23.69 -24.83 -13.22
N ILE A 12 23.57 -23.67 -13.88
CA ILE A 12 24.70 -22.83 -14.29
C ILE A 12 24.56 -21.40 -13.77
N THR A 13 25.68 -20.73 -13.54
CA THR A 13 25.72 -19.28 -13.28
C THR A 13 25.78 -18.51 -14.59
N ILE A 14 24.83 -17.60 -14.79
CA ILE A 14 24.73 -16.74 -15.96
C ILE A 14 25.30 -15.37 -15.60
N GLU A 15 26.30 -14.91 -16.36
CA GLU A 15 26.92 -13.59 -16.16
C GLU A 15 26.37 -12.60 -17.20
N LEU A 16 25.46 -11.72 -16.79
CA LEU A 16 24.70 -10.86 -17.71
C LEU A 16 25.55 -9.77 -18.39
N THR A 17 26.80 -9.60 -17.96
CA THR A 17 27.77 -8.68 -18.56
C THR A 17 28.72 -9.35 -19.54
N HIS A 18 28.77 -10.68 -19.58
CA HIS A 18 29.66 -11.41 -20.48
C HIS A 18 29.01 -11.63 -21.86
N PRO A 19 29.81 -11.67 -22.94
CA PRO A 19 29.37 -12.20 -24.23
C PRO A 19 28.79 -13.60 -24.05
N ASP A 20 27.70 -13.88 -24.78
CA ASP A 20 26.95 -15.15 -24.71
C ASP A 20 26.59 -15.57 -23.27
N LEU A 21 26.51 -14.58 -22.37
CA LEU A 21 26.21 -14.76 -20.95
C LEU A 21 27.22 -15.66 -20.20
N GLY A 22 28.41 -15.87 -20.79
CA GLY A 22 29.43 -16.79 -20.31
C GLY A 22 29.28 -18.24 -20.80
N HIS A 23 28.31 -18.54 -21.68
CA HIS A 23 27.98 -19.90 -22.15
C HIS A 23 27.85 -19.95 -23.68
N PRO A 24 28.97 -19.89 -24.43
CA PRO A 24 28.95 -19.87 -25.90
C PRO A 24 28.40 -21.18 -26.51
N ASP A 25 28.38 -22.26 -25.75
CA ASP A 25 27.82 -23.56 -26.11
C ASP A 25 26.27 -23.62 -26.05
N ARG A 26 25.62 -22.54 -25.61
CA ARG A 26 24.16 -22.47 -25.43
C ARG A 26 23.51 -21.35 -26.27
N PRO A 27 23.47 -21.52 -27.60
CA PRO A 27 22.75 -20.58 -28.46
C PRO A 27 21.26 -20.59 -28.08
N GLY A 28 20.71 -19.43 -27.74
CA GLY A 28 19.30 -19.26 -27.32
C GLY A 28 19.08 -19.00 -25.83
N LEU A 29 20.13 -19.12 -24.99
CA LEU A 29 20.03 -18.85 -23.56
C LEU A 29 19.50 -17.44 -23.25
N LEU A 30 19.93 -16.43 -24.03
CA LEU A 30 19.44 -15.06 -23.88
C LEU A 30 17.93 -14.94 -24.11
N ASP A 31 17.41 -15.60 -25.15
CA ASP A 31 15.98 -15.56 -25.45
C ASP A 31 15.19 -16.27 -24.35
N GLU A 32 15.64 -17.43 -23.90
CA GLU A 32 15.03 -18.19 -22.81
C GLU A 32 14.92 -17.37 -21.51
N ILE A 33 16.01 -16.74 -21.05
CA ILE A 33 16.00 -15.99 -19.79
C ILE A 33 15.28 -14.64 -19.88
N THR A 34 15.04 -14.14 -21.09
CA THR A 34 14.30 -12.89 -21.33
C THR A 34 12.84 -13.10 -21.74
N GLN A 35 12.38 -14.35 -21.86
CA GLN A 35 10.97 -14.65 -22.11
C GLN A 35 10.04 -14.02 -21.06
N PRO A 36 8.84 -13.57 -21.47
CA PRO A 36 7.81 -13.10 -20.56
C PRO A 36 7.53 -14.08 -19.41
N MET A 37 7.28 -13.55 -18.21
CA MET A 37 7.10 -14.35 -16.98
C MET A 37 5.86 -15.28 -16.99
N ASP A 38 4.93 -15.07 -17.91
CA ASP A 38 3.75 -15.91 -18.15
C ASP A 38 4.02 -17.05 -19.12
N GLN A 39 5.18 -17.04 -19.80
CA GLN A 39 5.58 -18.02 -20.81
C GLN A 39 6.75 -18.90 -20.37
N ARG A 40 7.36 -18.61 -19.22
CA ARG A 40 8.47 -19.38 -18.66
C ARG A 40 8.26 -19.72 -17.19
N ASP A 41 8.98 -20.73 -16.71
CA ASP A 41 8.99 -21.06 -15.29
C ASP A 41 9.46 -19.84 -14.47
N ARG A 42 8.70 -19.53 -13.40
CA ARG A 42 9.00 -18.44 -12.49
C ARG A 42 10.29 -18.70 -11.72
N GLU A 43 10.61 -19.96 -11.46
CA GLU A 43 11.75 -20.41 -10.66
C GLU A 43 12.98 -20.70 -11.51
N LEU A 44 12.92 -20.40 -12.82
CA LEU A 44 14.02 -20.63 -13.77
C LEU A 44 15.30 -19.90 -13.37
N LEU A 45 15.17 -18.69 -12.82
CA LEU A 45 16.29 -17.85 -12.43
C LEU A 45 16.24 -17.53 -10.95
N GLN A 46 17.34 -17.77 -10.25
CA GLN A 46 17.50 -17.53 -8.82
C GLN A 46 18.60 -16.50 -8.57
N CYS A 47 18.45 -15.72 -7.50
CA CYS A 47 19.50 -14.83 -7.02
C CYS A 47 20.74 -15.62 -6.61
N LEU A 48 21.92 -15.25 -7.13
CA LEU A 48 23.18 -15.90 -6.77
C LEU A 48 23.46 -15.87 -5.27
N GLN A 49 23.24 -14.73 -4.60
CA GLN A 49 23.41 -14.65 -3.15
C GLN A 49 22.52 -15.67 -2.43
N HIS A 50 21.25 -15.79 -2.82
CA HIS A 50 20.37 -16.79 -2.22
C HIS A 50 20.84 -18.21 -2.53
N HIS A 51 21.27 -18.48 -3.76
CA HIS A 51 21.80 -19.79 -4.14
C HIS A 51 22.98 -20.20 -3.26
N ASP A 52 23.93 -19.28 -3.06
CA ASP A 52 25.18 -19.55 -2.34
C ASP A 52 24.98 -19.62 -0.82
N THR A 53 24.14 -18.75 -0.25
CA THR A 53 24.01 -18.61 1.21
C THR A 53 22.64 -19.04 1.77
N GLY A 54 21.73 -19.50 0.91
CA GLY A 54 20.36 -19.84 1.26
C GLY A 54 19.44 -18.65 1.55
N ARG A 55 19.93 -17.41 1.42
CA ARG A 55 19.15 -16.18 1.69
C ARG A 55 19.80 -14.94 1.05
N CYS A 56 19.02 -14.04 0.48
CA CYS A 56 19.48 -12.76 -0.05
C CYS A 56 18.82 -11.54 0.63
N GLN A 57 19.45 -10.37 0.52
CA GLN A 57 18.95 -9.13 1.13
C GLN A 57 17.54 -8.74 0.66
N ALA A 58 17.17 -9.12 -0.58
CA ALA A 58 15.87 -8.78 -1.13
C ALA A 58 14.72 -9.52 -0.45
N GLU A 59 14.97 -10.69 0.14
CA GLU A 59 13.98 -11.45 0.91
C GLU A 59 13.61 -10.76 2.21
N ASP A 60 14.51 -9.96 2.79
CA ASP A 60 14.19 -9.09 3.93
C ASP A 60 13.28 -7.91 3.54
N ASP A 61 13.17 -7.61 2.24
CA ASP A 61 12.28 -6.59 1.67
C ASP A 61 11.02 -7.19 1.02
N ASP A 62 10.58 -8.39 1.46
CA ASP A 62 9.40 -9.09 0.95
C ASP A 62 9.43 -9.39 -0.57
N ARG A 63 10.61 -9.64 -1.12
CA ARG A 63 10.80 -10.10 -2.52
C ARG A 63 11.27 -11.56 -2.53
N SER A 64 10.84 -12.33 -3.53
CA SER A 64 11.27 -13.72 -3.65
C SER A 64 12.71 -13.79 -4.18
N PRO A 65 13.47 -14.85 -3.87
CA PRO A 65 14.82 -15.05 -4.42
C PRO A 65 14.81 -15.28 -5.94
N TRP A 66 13.65 -15.58 -6.52
CA TRP A 66 13.46 -15.75 -7.95
C TRP A 66 13.60 -14.43 -8.73
N MET A 67 14.13 -14.49 -9.95
CA MET A 67 14.53 -13.32 -10.72
C MET A 67 13.93 -13.24 -12.13
N SER A 68 13.83 -12.01 -12.62
CA SER A 68 13.56 -11.68 -14.03
C SER A 68 14.72 -10.88 -14.61
N ILE A 69 15.02 -11.11 -15.89
CA ILE A 69 15.97 -10.27 -16.63
C ILE A 69 15.21 -9.20 -17.40
N ARG A 70 15.70 -7.97 -17.35
CA ARG A 70 15.16 -6.85 -18.11
C ARG A 70 16.28 -6.15 -18.86
N ARG A 71 15.96 -5.59 -20.02
CA ARG A 71 16.85 -4.65 -20.72
C ARG A 71 16.68 -3.26 -20.12
N ARG A 72 17.79 -2.60 -19.79
CA ARG A 72 17.83 -1.23 -19.29
C ARG A 72 18.78 -0.42 -20.17
N THR A 73 18.28 0.65 -20.77
CA THR A 73 19.12 1.58 -21.55
C THR A 73 19.50 2.76 -20.68
N VAL A 74 20.80 3.02 -20.53
CA VAL A 74 21.36 4.17 -19.81
C VAL A 74 22.41 4.80 -20.71
N ASN A 75 22.29 6.10 -20.97
CA ASN A 75 23.21 6.86 -21.83
C ASN A 75 23.45 6.21 -23.21
N GLY A 76 22.39 5.67 -23.83
CA GLY A 76 22.47 4.99 -25.13
C GLY A 76 23.00 3.56 -25.10
N GLN A 77 23.52 3.08 -23.97
CA GLN A 77 23.97 1.70 -23.80
C GLN A 77 22.88 0.83 -23.18
N THR A 78 22.52 -0.27 -23.84
CA THR A 78 21.56 -1.23 -23.32
C THR A 78 22.27 -2.34 -22.56
N THR A 79 21.89 -2.55 -21.31
CA THR A 79 22.43 -3.62 -20.45
C THR A 79 21.31 -4.53 -19.95
N LEU A 80 21.65 -5.77 -19.64
CA LEU A 80 20.74 -6.70 -18.97
C LEU A 80 20.85 -6.49 -17.46
N VAL A 81 19.72 -6.40 -16.79
CA VAL A 81 19.65 -6.26 -15.33
C VAL A 81 18.74 -7.33 -14.75
N ALA A 82 19.22 -7.99 -13.70
CA ALA A 82 18.41 -8.92 -12.92
C ALA A 82 17.57 -8.16 -11.89
N ALA A 83 16.31 -8.56 -11.73
CA ALA A 83 15.42 -8.01 -10.72
C ALA A 83 14.64 -9.13 -10.03
N HIS A 84 14.67 -9.11 -8.69
CA HIS A 84 13.87 -10.01 -7.86
C HIS A 84 12.38 -9.89 -8.20
N LEU A 85 11.75 -11.04 -8.28
CA LEU A 85 10.31 -11.17 -8.44
C LEU A 85 9.62 -10.88 -7.11
N PRO A 86 8.37 -10.39 -7.12
CA PRO A 86 7.60 -10.24 -5.88
C PRO A 86 7.27 -11.62 -5.30
N VAL A 87 7.21 -11.73 -3.97
CA VAL A 87 6.63 -12.92 -3.32
C VAL A 87 5.18 -13.04 -3.78
N ARG A 88 4.81 -14.21 -4.32
CA ARG A 88 3.40 -14.56 -4.57
C ARG A 88 2.93 -15.42 -3.42
N THR A 89 2.36 -14.80 -2.39
CA THR A 89 1.58 -15.55 -1.41
C THR A 89 0.21 -15.79 -2.00
N LYS A 90 -0.16 -17.06 -2.23
CA LYS A 90 -1.54 -17.38 -2.58
C LYS A 90 -2.41 -17.00 -1.39
N ALA A 91 -3.45 -16.22 -1.64
CA ALA A 91 -4.43 -15.88 -0.61
C ALA A 91 -4.98 -17.17 0.00
N THR A 92 -5.03 -17.22 1.32
CA THR A 92 -5.80 -18.23 2.04
C THR A 92 -7.29 -18.07 1.71
N ALA A 93 -8.07 -19.11 1.95
CA ALA A 93 -9.53 -19.05 1.81
C ALA A 93 -10.12 -17.92 2.68
N GLU A 94 -9.66 -17.83 3.93
CA GLU A 94 -10.08 -16.78 4.86
C GLU A 94 -9.73 -15.37 4.38
N GLU A 95 -8.50 -15.13 3.90
CA GLU A 95 -8.13 -13.81 3.33
C GLU A 95 -8.98 -13.45 2.11
N SER A 96 -9.29 -14.44 1.27
CA SER A 96 -10.15 -14.28 0.11
C SER A 96 -11.58 -13.90 0.51
N ASP A 97 -12.11 -14.54 1.55
CA ASP A 97 -13.46 -14.27 2.06
C ASP A 97 -13.54 -12.93 2.80
N LYS A 98 -12.51 -12.55 3.56
CA LYS A 98 -12.40 -11.19 4.15
C LYS A 98 -12.40 -10.12 3.07
N HIS A 99 -11.63 -10.32 2.00
CA HIS A 99 -11.57 -9.40 0.86
C HIS A 99 -12.94 -9.25 0.17
N LYS A 100 -13.65 -10.35 -0.10
CA LYS A 100 -15.02 -10.30 -0.64
C LYS A 100 -15.99 -9.59 0.31
N ALA A 101 -15.99 -9.96 1.59
CA ALA A 101 -16.88 -9.38 2.59
C ALA A 101 -16.69 -7.86 2.72
N MET A 102 -15.45 -7.37 2.67
CA MET A 102 -15.15 -5.94 2.72
C MET A 102 -15.66 -5.21 1.47
N LYS A 103 -15.45 -5.76 0.27
CA LYS A 103 -15.98 -5.18 -0.98
C LYS A 103 -17.48 -5.00 -0.92
N GLU A 104 -18.19 -6.06 -0.53
CA GLU A 104 -19.65 -5.98 -0.40
C GLU A 104 -20.09 -5.01 0.69
N ARG A 105 -19.38 -4.96 1.83
CA ARG A 105 -19.70 -4.02 2.91
C ARG A 105 -19.60 -2.58 2.44
N ILE A 106 -18.52 -2.22 1.74
CA ILE A 106 -18.31 -0.88 1.19
C ILE A 106 -19.42 -0.53 0.20
N ALA A 107 -19.72 -1.41 -0.75
CA ALA A 107 -20.79 -1.20 -1.72
C ALA A 107 -22.16 -1.03 -1.03
N ARG A 108 -22.48 -1.89 -0.05
CA ARG A 108 -23.71 -1.77 0.76
C ARG A 108 -23.76 -0.46 1.54
N ALA A 109 -22.65 -0.01 2.13
CA ALA A 109 -22.60 1.25 2.86
C ALA A 109 -22.86 2.43 1.93
N ALA A 110 -22.19 2.49 0.78
CA ALA A 110 -22.42 3.53 -0.23
C ALA A 110 -23.91 3.61 -0.64
N HIS A 111 -24.52 2.47 -1.00
CA HIS A 111 -25.93 2.44 -1.39
C HIS A 111 -26.89 2.91 -0.28
N ARG A 112 -26.64 2.54 0.99
CA ARG A 112 -27.47 3.02 2.11
C ARG A 112 -27.40 4.53 2.31
N HIS A 113 -26.31 5.16 1.89
CA HIS A 113 -26.14 6.61 1.89
C HIS A 113 -26.58 7.28 0.58
N GLY A 114 -27.27 6.56 -0.32
CA GLY A 114 -27.76 7.09 -1.59
C GLY A 114 -26.65 7.37 -2.61
N LEU A 115 -25.46 6.79 -2.42
CA LEU A 115 -24.33 6.95 -3.33
C LEU A 115 -24.29 5.81 -4.35
N ALA A 116 -23.71 6.09 -5.51
CA ALA A 116 -23.47 5.07 -6.52
C ALA A 116 -22.19 4.29 -6.19
N ALA A 117 -22.25 2.96 -6.26
CA ALA A 117 -21.09 2.09 -6.09
C ALA A 117 -21.01 1.04 -7.21
N GLN A 118 -19.79 0.80 -7.70
CA GLN A 118 -19.51 -0.22 -8.70
C GLN A 118 -18.37 -1.12 -8.20
N THR A 119 -18.60 -2.42 -8.15
CA THR A 119 -17.57 -3.40 -7.74
C THR A 119 -16.79 -3.88 -8.96
N GLU A 120 -15.46 -3.89 -8.87
CA GLU A 120 -14.57 -4.43 -9.90
C GLU A 120 -14.75 -3.86 -11.31
N ALA A 121 -15.26 -2.62 -11.40
CA ALA A 121 -15.49 -1.93 -12.66
C ALA A 121 -14.16 -1.52 -13.31
N ARG A 122 -13.98 -1.87 -14.58
CA ARG A 122 -12.78 -1.44 -15.32
C ARG A 122 -12.93 -0.01 -15.81
N SER A 123 -11.84 0.74 -15.78
CA SER A 123 -11.73 1.99 -16.54
C SER A 123 -11.93 1.71 -18.04
N PRO A 124 -12.37 2.70 -18.85
CA PRO A 124 -12.57 2.52 -20.29
C PRO A 124 -11.32 2.01 -21.03
N ASP A 125 -10.13 2.36 -20.55
CA ASP A 125 -8.85 1.89 -21.09
C ASP A 125 -8.35 0.58 -20.45
N GLY A 126 -9.14 -0.01 -19.55
CA GLY A 126 -8.87 -1.28 -18.88
C GLY A 126 -7.71 -1.27 -17.88
N LYS A 127 -7.05 -0.13 -17.66
CA LYS A 127 -5.83 -0.03 -16.85
C LYS A 127 -6.09 -0.07 -15.35
N ILE A 128 -7.30 0.31 -14.93
CA ILE A 128 -7.67 0.40 -13.52
C ILE A 128 -8.90 -0.46 -13.30
N ARG A 129 -8.87 -1.22 -12.20
CA ARG A 129 -9.99 -2.02 -11.73
C ARG A 129 -10.07 -1.89 -10.21
N PRO A 130 -10.75 -0.84 -9.71
CA PRO A 130 -11.04 -0.66 -8.29
C PRO A 130 -11.74 -1.90 -7.74
N ASP A 131 -11.42 -2.30 -6.52
CA ASP A 131 -12.24 -3.27 -5.80
C ASP A 131 -13.69 -2.76 -5.66
N VAL A 132 -13.84 -1.51 -5.18
CA VAL A 132 -15.11 -0.78 -5.19
C VAL A 132 -14.88 0.69 -5.55
N LEU A 133 -15.52 1.16 -6.63
CA LEU A 133 -15.57 2.56 -7.00
C LEU A 133 -16.84 3.20 -6.43
N VAL A 134 -16.68 4.13 -5.49
CA VAL A 134 -17.79 4.89 -4.89
C VAL A 134 -17.81 6.29 -5.49
N THR A 135 -18.97 6.72 -5.98
CA THR A 135 -19.16 8.05 -6.58
C THR A 135 -20.12 8.86 -5.73
N GLY A 136 -19.67 10.05 -5.32
CA GLY A 136 -20.46 11.01 -4.56
C GLY A 136 -20.22 12.45 -4.99
N PRO A 137 -20.85 13.42 -4.30
CA PRO A 137 -20.80 14.83 -4.67
C PRO A 137 -19.39 15.44 -4.71
N ALA A 138 -18.44 14.92 -3.93
CA ALA A 138 -17.07 15.41 -3.91
C ALA A 138 -16.14 14.69 -4.90
N GLY A 139 -16.63 13.67 -5.59
CA GLY A 139 -15.88 12.95 -6.62
C GLY A 139 -15.98 11.42 -6.49
N ARG A 140 -14.97 10.74 -7.03
CA ARG A 140 -14.88 9.27 -7.08
C ARG A 140 -13.78 8.76 -6.16
N ILE A 141 -14.11 7.78 -5.34
CA ILE A 141 -13.20 7.14 -4.39
C ILE A 141 -13.00 5.67 -4.81
N ASP A 142 -11.75 5.29 -5.05
CA ASP A 142 -11.32 3.92 -5.30
C ASP A 142 -11.00 3.26 -3.96
N TRP A 143 -11.92 2.45 -3.46
CA TRP A 143 -11.75 1.67 -2.24
C TRP A 143 -11.09 0.34 -2.59
N GLU A 144 -9.89 0.10 -2.04
CA GLU A 144 -9.07 -1.09 -2.26
C GLU A 144 -8.91 -1.90 -0.97
N ALA A 145 -9.40 -3.13 -0.92
CA ALA A 145 -9.38 -3.98 0.27
C ALA A 145 -8.17 -4.93 0.25
N GLN A 146 -7.17 -4.68 1.09
CA GLN A 146 -5.92 -5.43 1.08
C GLN A 146 -5.72 -6.27 2.34
N TYR A 147 -5.99 -7.57 2.21
CA TYR A 147 -5.80 -8.58 3.27
C TYR A 147 -4.63 -9.53 3.03
N THR A 148 -4.11 -9.57 1.80
CA THR A 148 -2.89 -10.33 1.47
C THR A 148 -1.67 -9.42 1.40
N PRO A 149 -0.44 -9.96 1.47
CA PRO A 149 0.76 -9.16 1.26
C PRO A 149 0.76 -8.46 -0.12
N ILE A 150 1.10 -7.17 -0.12
CA ILE A 150 1.30 -6.36 -1.33
C ILE A 150 2.58 -5.54 -1.17
N THR A 151 3.29 -5.29 -2.26
CA THR A 151 4.49 -4.44 -2.22
C THR A 151 4.14 -2.95 -2.25
N ALA A 152 4.94 -2.14 -1.56
CA ALA A 152 4.77 -0.69 -1.53
C ALA A 152 4.85 -0.03 -2.93
N SER A 153 5.63 -0.60 -3.85
CA SER A 153 5.72 -0.13 -5.24
C SER A 153 4.43 -0.37 -6.00
N THR A 154 3.77 -1.51 -5.78
CA THR A 154 2.48 -1.84 -6.40
C THR A 154 1.39 -0.91 -5.90
N VAL A 155 1.34 -0.64 -4.58
CA VAL A 155 0.40 0.32 -3.99
C VAL A 155 0.57 1.70 -4.62
N ARG A 156 1.81 2.22 -4.71
CA ARG A 156 2.09 3.51 -5.34
C ARG A 156 1.64 3.55 -6.80
N ARG A 157 1.97 2.52 -7.58
CA ARG A 157 1.61 2.44 -9.00
C ARG A 157 0.09 2.45 -9.19
N ARG A 158 -0.64 1.60 -8.46
CA ARG A 158 -2.12 1.54 -8.54
C ARG A 158 -2.77 2.85 -8.11
N SER A 159 -2.30 3.41 -7.01
CA SER A 159 -2.80 4.69 -6.48
C SER A 159 -2.53 5.86 -7.43
N GLN A 160 -1.37 5.89 -8.08
CA GLN A 160 -1.05 6.91 -9.08
C GLN A 160 -1.93 6.75 -10.32
N ALA A 161 -2.12 5.52 -10.82
CA ALA A 161 -3.03 5.26 -11.93
C ALA A 161 -4.45 5.75 -11.60
N ALA A 162 -4.99 5.44 -10.42
CA ALA A 162 -6.28 5.98 -9.98
C ALA A 162 -6.31 7.52 -10.00
N ALA A 163 -5.28 8.15 -9.43
CA ALA A 163 -5.17 9.61 -9.37
C ALA A 163 -5.09 10.26 -10.77
N ASP A 164 -4.36 9.66 -11.71
CA ASP A 164 -4.24 10.12 -13.10
C ASP A 164 -5.60 10.12 -13.83
N HIS A 165 -6.54 9.30 -13.37
CA HIS A 165 -7.92 9.25 -13.86
C HIS A 165 -8.89 10.08 -13.02
N GLY A 166 -8.40 10.95 -12.11
CA GLY A 166 -9.23 11.77 -11.24
C GLY A 166 -10.05 10.94 -10.25
N ILE A 167 -9.50 9.82 -9.78
CA ILE A 167 -10.09 8.95 -8.76
C ILE A 167 -9.19 8.99 -7.52
N THR A 168 -9.76 9.24 -6.36
CA THR A 168 -9.01 9.31 -5.10
C THR A 168 -8.88 7.91 -4.49
N PRO A 169 -7.66 7.37 -4.31
CA PRO A 169 -7.47 6.05 -3.72
C PRO A 169 -7.68 6.06 -2.20
N LEU A 170 -8.31 5.00 -1.68
CA LEU A 170 -8.46 4.69 -0.27
C LEU A 170 -8.22 3.20 -0.04
N TRP A 171 -7.12 2.88 0.63
CA TRP A 171 -6.75 1.50 0.93
C TRP A 171 -7.20 1.07 2.32
N VAL A 172 -7.77 -0.13 2.44
CA VAL A 172 -8.18 -0.74 3.71
C VAL A 172 -7.29 -1.94 4.02
N THR A 173 -6.87 -2.09 5.28
CA THR A 173 -6.13 -3.26 5.76
C THR A 173 -6.51 -3.61 7.20
N ASN A 174 -6.15 -4.80 7.66
CA ASN A 174 -6.19 -5.23 9.06
C ASN A 174 -4.80 -5.29 9.72
N SER A 175 -3.73 -4.93 9.01
CA SER A 175 -2.35 -5.05 9.50
C SER A 175 -1.68 -3.69 9.67
N ASP A 176 -1.08 -3.47 10.85
CA ASP A 176 -0.26 -2.30 11.17
C ASP A 176 1.12 -2.31 10.51
N ARG A 177 1.47 -3.42 9.85
CA ARG A 177 2.70 -3.61 9.08
C ARG A 177 2.47 -3.60 7.57
N ALA A 178 1.24 -3.37 7.12
CA ALA A 178 0.93 -3.39 5.70
C ALA A 178 1.77 -2.36 4.93
N ALA A 179 2.40 -2.79 3.84
CA ALA A 179 3.26 -1.94 3.02
C ALA A 179 2.53 -0.76 2.35
N LEU A 180 1.19 -0.75 2.39
CA LEU A 180 0.35 0.35 1.91
C LEU A 180 0.36 1.58 2.82
N ILE A 181 0.71 1.40 4.11
CA ILE A 181 0.72 2.47 5.10
C ILE A 181 1.62 3.59 4.61
N ASP A 182 1.06 4.80 4.61
CA ASP A 182 1.74 6.02 4.16
C ASP A 182 2.21 6.02 2.69
N ARG A 183 1.83 5.02 1.88
CA ARG A 183 2.07 4.99 0.42
C ARG A 183 0.90 5.55 -0.38
N ALA A 184 -0.31 5.40 0.15
CA ALA A 184 -1.56 5.98 -0.34
C ALA A 184 -2.42 6.43 0.86
N PRO A 185 -3.49 7.22 0.68
CA PRO A 185 -4.49 7.39 1.73
C PRO A 185 -5.04 6.02 2.15
N TRP A 186 -5.13 5.77 3.46
CA TRP A 186 -5.42 4.45 4.00
C TRP A 186 -6.31 4.51 5.24
N ALA A 187 -6.94 3.39 5.56
CA ALA A 187 -7.64 3.12 6.81
C ALA A 187 -7.30 1.70 7.28
N MET A 188 -7.26 1.49 8.59
CA MET A 188 -7.04 0.16 9.17
C MET A 188 -8.21 -0.23 10.04
N VAL A 189 -8.68 -1.46 9.91
CA VAL A 189 -9.69 -2.09 10.78
C VAL A 189 -9.02 -3.11 11.70
N GLY A 190 -9.77 -3.65 12.66
CA GLY A 190 -9.29 -4.78 13.45
C GLY A 190 -9.19 -6.06 12.61
N ASP A 191 -8.31 -6.98 13.00
CA ASP A 191 -8.30 -8.32 12.43
C ASP A 191 -9.46 -9.15 13.01
N VAL A 192 -10.54 -9.24 12.25
CA VAL A 192 -11.77 -9.94 12.62
C VAL A 192 -12.13 -10.96 11.53
N PRO A 193 -12.88 -12.03 11.85
CA PRO A 193 -13.36 -12.99 10.86
C PRO A 193 -14.20 -12.32 9.77
N TRP A 194 -14.24 -12.91 8.57
CA TRP A 194 -15.00 -12.34 7.45
C TRP A 194 -16.49 -12.16 7.75
N GLN A 195 -17.08 -13.02 8.61
CA GLN A 195 -18.49 -12.92 9.03
C GLN A 195 -18.75 -11.62 9.79
N ALA A 196 -17.80 -11.17 10.62
CA ALA A 196 -17.90 -9.90 11.33
C ALA A 196 -17.84 -8.72 10.35
N ILE A 197 -16.99 -8.80 9.32
CA ILE A 197 -16.95 -7.81 8.23
C ILE A 197 -18.28 -7.79 7.48
N ALA A 198 -18.83 -8.96 7.12
CA ALA A 198 -20.07 -9.08 6.37
C ALA A 198 -21.30 -8.62 7.17
N SER A 199 -21.25 -8.72 8.50
CA SER A 199 -22.34 -8.32 9.40
C SER A 199 -22.67 -6.82 9.34
N ARG A 200 -23.82 -6.43 9.92
CA ARG A 200 -24.21 -5.02 10.12
C ARG A 200 -23.62 -4.40 11.38
N ASN A 201 -22.83 -5.15 12.15
CA ASN A 201 -22.22 -4.63 13.38
C ASN A 201 -21.17 -3.57 13.03
N SER A 202 -20.97 -2.62 13.94
CA SER A 202 -19.97 -1.55 13.80
C SER A 202 -18.59 -2.13 13.53
N LEU A 203 -17.95 -1.65 12.46
CA LEU A 203 -16.57 -1.96 12.12
C LEU A 203 -15.75 -0.69 12.21
N LEU A 204 -15.01 -0.55 13.31
CA LEU A 204 -14.31 0.67 13.66
C LEU A 204 -12.99 0.81 12.89
N VAL A 205 -12.72 2.03 12.43
CA VAL A 205 -11.41 2.43 11.90
C VAL A 205 -10.44 2.61 13.08
N ARG A 206 -9.43 1.76 13.13
CA ARG A 206 -8.37 1.73 14.15
C ARG A 206 -7.20 2.65 13.82
N ALA A 207 -6.90 2.89 12.54
CA ALA A 207 -5.86 3.83 12.10
C ALA A 207 -6.12 4.37 10.67
N GLY A 208 -5.21 5.21 10.17
CA GLY A 208 -5.37 5.92 8.88
C GLY A 208 -6.28 7.17 8.91
N VAL A 209 -7.28 7.22 9.78
CA VAL A 209 -8.10 8.42 10.03
C VAL A 209 -7.55 9.24 11.20
N ARG A 210 -7.43 10.57 11.05
CA ARG A 210 -6.86 11.47 12.07
C ARG A 210 -7.62 12.80 12.18
N HIS A 211 -7.56 13.40 13.36
CA HIS A 211 -8.09 14.74 13.64
C HIS A 211 -6.96 15.68 14.05
N LEU A 212 -7.00 16.92 13.55
CA LEU A 212 -6.06 17.95 13.97
C LEU A 212 -6.48 18.54 15.32
N LYS A 213 -5.65 18.32 16.33
CA LYS A 213 -5.80 18.91 17.65
C LYS A 213 -4.79 20.03 17.84
N ARG A 214 -5.29 21.23 18.16
CA ARG A 214 -4.47 22.41 18.45
C ARG A 214 -4.72 22.84 19.88
N TRP A 215 -3.67 23.24 20.59
CA TRP A 215 -3.79 23.77 21.95
C TRP A 215 -2.63 24.72 22.25
N LYS A 216 -2.85 25.62 23.22
CA LYS A 216 -1.78 26.42 23.82
C LYS A 216 -1.17 25.62 24.97
N CYS A 217 0.15 25.42 24.94
CA CYS A 217 0.87 24.76 26.01
C CYS A 217 0.91 25.65 27.25
N SER A 218 0.33 25.17 28.34
CA SER A 218 0.31 25.84 29.64
C SER A 218 0.46 24.81 30.75
N ARG A 219 0.74 25.26 31.97
CA ARG A 219 0.83 24.38 33.15
C ARG A 219 -0.48 23.64 33.47
N PHE A 220 -1.60 24.09 32.90
CA PHE A 220 -2.93 23.51 33.06
C PHE A 220 -3.38 22.70 31.85
N SER A 221 -2.53 22.56 30.82
CA SER A 221 -2.88 21.75 29.67
C SER A 221 -2.97 20.28 30.07
N GLU A 222 -4.09 19.63 29.76
CA GLU A 222 -4.26 18.18 29.94
C GLU A 222 -3.23 17.37 29.13
N ARG A 223 -2.60 18.00 28.13
CA ARG A 223 -1.60 17.41 27.25
C ARG A 223 -0.18 17.71 27.73
N ARG A 224 0.67 16.67 27.68
CA ARG A 224 2.12 16.82 27.80
C ARG A 224 2.66 17.73 26.70
N CYS A 225 3.64 18.57 27.04
CA CYS A 225 4.33 19.41 26.07
C CYS A 225 5.12 18.52 25.08
N PRO A 226 4.85 18.56 23.76
CA PRO A 226 5.55 17.72 22.78
C PRO A 226 7.03 18.07 22.63
N THR A 227 7.44 19.28 23.03
CA THR A 227 8.83 19.75 22.90
C THR A 227 9.68 19.38 24.10
N THR A 228 9.15 19.53 25.33
CA THR A 228 9.90 19.27 26.56
C THR A 228 9.64 17.88 27.14
N GLY A 229 8.56 17.20 26.73
CA GLY A 229 8.22 15.85 27.20
C GLY A 229 7.77 15.74 28.66
N HIS A 230 7.91 16.80 29.47
CA HIS A 230 7.66 16.81 30.90
C HIS A 230 6.29 17.41 31.27
N ASP A 231 5.61 16.76 32.22
CA ASP A 231 4.24 17.09 32.68
C ASP A 231 4.10 18.48 33.34
N ARG A 232 5.21 19.15 33.67
CA ARG A 232 5.21 20.41 34.43
C ARG A 232 5.99 21.56 33.79
N GLN A 233 6.65 21.34 32.66
CA GLN A 233 7.34 22.40 31.91
C GLN A 233 6.55 22.77 30.66
N ALA A 234 5.60 23.70 30.84
CA ALA A 234 4.90 24.29 29.73
C ALA A 234 5.81 25.24 28.95
N CYS A 235 5.89 25.06 27.63
CA CYS A 235 6.72 25.94 26.80
C CYS A 235 6.02 27.24 26.39
N GLY A 236 4.73 27.41 26.72
CA GLY A 236 3.93 28.60 26.37
C GLY A 236 3.48 28.70 24.91
N ARG A 237 3.98 27.83 24.02
CA ARG A 237 3.72 27.89 22.57
C ARG A 237 2.44 27.16 22.17
N ALA A 238 1.93 27.48 20.98
CA ALA A 238 0.86 26.72 20.36
C ALA A 238 1.40 25.43 19.73
N HIS A 239 0.74 24.31 20.00
CA HIS A 239 1.04 23.01 19.39
C HIS A 239 -0.11 22.52 18.53
N ALA A 240 0.23 21.64 17.58
CA ALA A 240 -0.73 20.97 16.73
C ALA A 240 -0.26 19.52 16.52
N LEU A 241 -1.17 18.56 16.70
CA LEU A 241 -0.92 17.14 16.43
C LEU A 241 -2.09 16.52 15.67
N TRP A 242 -1.76 15.52 14.85
CA TRP A 242 -2.74 14.66 14.19
C TRP A 242 -2.96 13.41 15.03
N GLU A 243 -4.15 13.26 15.58
CA GLU A 243 -4.44 12.20 16.54
C GLU A 243 -5.54 11.27 16.05
N LEU A 244 -5.47 10.04 16.54
CA LEU A 244 -6.60 9.12 16.45
C LEU A 244 -7.79 9.71 17.20
N PRO A 245 -9.05 9.46 16.76
CA PRO A 245 -10.23 9.95 17.45
C PRO A 245 -10.24 9.60 18.95
N ALA A 246 -9.80 8.38 19.29
CA ALA A 246 -9.71 7.88 20.67
C ALA A 246 -8.68 8.63 21.54
N LEU A 247 -7.69 9.28 20.95
CA LEU A 247 -6.62 10.01 21.65
C LEU A 247 -6.88 11.53 21.68
N CYS A 248 -7.93 11.99 21.01
CA CYS A 248 -8.31 13.39 21.02
C CYS A 248 -8.72 13.84 22.43
N ILE A 249 -8.51 15.12 22.73
CA ILE A 249 -8.99 15.75 23.97
C ILE A 249 -9.83 16.99 23.61
N PRO A 250 -11.14 17.03 23.91
CA PRO A 250 -11.93 15.87 24.33
C PRO A 250 -11.94 14.78 23.25
N GLN A 251 -12.22 13.54 23.66
CA GLN A 251 -12.27 12.37 22.78
C GLN A 251 -13.29 12.60 21.66
N LYS A 252 -12.97 12.12 20.47
CA LYS A 252 -13.85 12.18 19.30
C LYS A 252 -14.48 10.82 19.03
N HIS A 253 -15.66 10.84 18.41
CA HIS A 253 -16.32 9.64 17.92
C HIS A 253 -15.35 8.84 17.04
N GLN A 254 -15.26 7.53 17.28
CA GLN A 254 -14.44 6.66 16.45
C GLN A 254 -15.15 6.44 15.12
N THR A 255 -14.48 6.80 14.02
CA THR A 255 -15.05 6.64 12.68
C THR A 255 -15.29 5.16 12.38
N GLU A 256 -16.50 4.84 11.94
CA GLU A 256 -16.82 3.52 11.40
C GLU A 256 -16.47 3.45 9.92
N ILE A 257 -16.21 2.24 9.39
CA ILE A 257 -15.95 2.06 7.95
C ILE A 257 -17.12 2.56 7.12
N ASP A 258 -18.35 2.23 7.52
CA ASP A 258 -19.56 2.60 6.79
C ASP A 258 -19.74 4.13 6.75
N GLU A 259 -19.40 4.82 7.85
CA GLU A 259 -19.35 6.30 7.92
C GLU A 259 -18.28 6.85 6.97
N LEU A 260 -17.07 6.27 6.99
CA LEU A 260 -15.96 6.72 6.15
C LEU A 260 -16.26 6.55 4.65
N VAL A 261 -17.01 5.52 4.25
CA VAL A 261 -17.45 5.32 2.86
C VAL A 261 -18.25 6.52 2.37
N ALA A 262 -19.26 6.93 3.13
CA ALA A 262 -20.06 8.10 2.76
C ALA A 262 -19.24 9.40 2.86
N ALA A 263 -18.52 9.55 3.98
CA ALA A 263 -17.81 10.77 4.31
C ALA A 263 -16.64 11.09 3.34
N SER A 264 -15.99 10.06 2.80
CA SER A 264 -14.94 10.25 1.79
C SER A 264 -15.51 10.70 0.45
N ALA A 265 -16.68 10.19 0.05
CA ALA A 265 -17.32 10.49 -1.23
C ALA A 265 -18.13 11.81 -1.22
N ASP A 266 -18.62 12.24 -0.07
CA ASP A 266 -19.30 13.54 0.11
C ASP A 266 -18.32 14.70 0.42
N GLY A 267 -17.05 14.38 0.68
CA GLY A 267 -15.98 15.35 0.94
C GLY A 267 -15.99 15.93 2.35
N THR A 268 -16.77 15.36 3.28
CA THR A 268 -16.66 15.65 4.71
C THR A 268 -15.37 15.09 5.30
N TYR A 269 -14.80 14.04 4.71
CA TYR A 269 -13.45 13.57 4.93
C TYR A 269 -12.62 13.71 3.66
N VAL A 270 -11.40 14.20 3.80
CA VAL A 270 -10.48 14.45 2.67
C VAL A 270 -9.13 13.77 2.92
N PRO A 271 -8.46 13.31 1.85
CA PRO A 271 -7.12 12.76 1.98
C PRO A 271 -6.12 13.90 2.25
N MET A 272 -5.18 13.67 3.14
CA MET A 272 -4.11 14.61 3.45
C MET A 272 -2.74 13.94 3.31
N ARG A 273 -1.80 14.71 2.76
CA ARG A 273 -0.39 14.36 2.62
C ARG A 273 0.45 15.30 3.48
N ILE A 274 1.15 14.75 4.47
CA ILE A 274 1.93 15.53 5.44
C ILE A 274 3.39 15.09 5.39
N PRO A 275 4.32 15.92 4.90
CA PRO A 275 5.74 15.65 5.03
C PRO A 275 6.15 15.63 6.51
N ALA A 276 6.99 14.68 6.91
CA ALA A 276 7.55 14.66 8.25
C ALA A 276 8.52 15.82 8.42
N GLN A 277 8.40 16.57 9.52
CA GLN A 277 9.17 17.79 9.76
C GLN A 277 10.69 17.55 9.78
N ASN A 278 11.14 16.40 10.31
CA ASN A 278 12.56 16.09 10.51
C ASN A 278 13.13 15.13 9.45
N LYS A 279 12.28 14.60 8.55
CA LYS A 279 12.65 13.68 7.47
C LYS A 279 11.74 13.96 6.27
N PRO A 280 12.05 14.96 5.42
CA PRO A 280 11.15 15.40 4.36
C PRO A 280 10.77 14.30 3.35
N HIS A 281 11.57 13.23 3.26
CA HIS A 281 11.28 12.04 2.45
C HIS A 281 10.24 11.10 3.08
N THR A 282 10.00 11.20 4.38
CA THR A 282 8.94 10.49 5.08
C THR A 282 7.66 11.31 4.97
N ILE A 283 6.58 10.70 4.46
CA ILE A 283 5.31 11.36 4.22
C ILE A 283 4.24 10.54 4.90
N SER A 284 3.49 11.15 5.81
CA SER A 284 2.27 10.54 6.32
C SER A 284 1.10 10.81 5.37
N ARG A 285 0.31 9.78 5.11
CA ARG A 285 -0.95 9.89 4.36
C ARG A 285 -2.08 9.44 5.26
N MET A 286 -3.15 10.21 5.29
CA MET A 286 -4.25 9.98 6.21
C MET A 286 -5.55 10.57 5.67
N TRP A 287 -6.67 10.12 6.21
CA TRP A 287 -7.97 10.76 6.03
C TRP A 287 -8.27 11.66 7.22
N VAL A 288 -8.79 12.85 6.94
CA VAL A 288 -9.09 13.84 7.97
C VAL A 288 -10.45 14.48 7.71
N PRO A 289 -11.21 14.85 8.76
CA PRO A 289 -12.41 15.65 8.55
C PRO A 289 -12.04 16.98 7.90
N ARG A 290 -12.77 17.35 6.85
CA ARG A 290 -12.69 18.67 6.24
C ARG A 290 -13.12 19.70 7.28
N ARG A 291 -12.25 20.67 7.54
CA ARG A 291 -12.65 21.82 8.37
C ARG A 291 -13.73 22.57 7.61
N ARG A 292 -14.88 22.78 8.25
CA ARG A 292 -15.81 23.80 7.77
C ARG A 292 -15.08 25.16 7.86
N PRO A 293 -15.18 26.01 6.83
CA PRO A 293 -14.59 27.35 6.84
C PRO A 293 -15.08 28.17 8.04
#